data_AF-U6D7Z8-F1
#
_entry.id   AF-U6D7Z8-F1
#
_cell.length_a   1.000
_cell.length_b   1.000
_cell.length_c   1.000
_cell.angle_alpha   90.00
_cell.angle_beta   90.00
_cell.angle_gamma   90.00
#
_symmetry.space_group_name_H-M   'P 1'
#
loop_
_entity.id
_entity.type
_entity.pdbx_description
1 polymer ?
#
loop_
_entity_poly.entity_id
_entity_poly.type
_entity_poly.pdbx_seq_one_letter_code
_entity_poly.pdbx_strand_id
1 'polypeptide(L)'
;MDSNHHSNYKLTKTEKKFLRKQIKARHTLLRHEGVETVSYATQSLVVANGGLGNGVGRSQLRPALEKCGLVDGLLMPPNKPYSFVRYRTAEEARKAYVALNGKEIVGDLGQKIILYLNFVEKAQWKELGLQALPPGLMVVEEIISSEDEKMLLESVNWAEDIEDQNVQKSLKHRRVKHFGYEFHYENNNVDKDKPLPGGLPDIWDSILEKWLKEGFIKHKPDQLTVNQYEPGHGIPAHIDTHSAFEDEIVSLSLGSEIVMDFKHPDGVTVPVMLPRRSLLVMTGESRYLWTHGITPRKFDTVQASKGHKGGIITSDVGDLTLSKRGIRTSFTFRKVRQTPCNCSYPLVCDSQTQQSSPLLPGSAREASQLEREHVHRVYEEIAGHFSSTRHTPWPRIVDFLKALPSGSLVADVGCGNGKYLGINQDLYMIGCDRSRSLVDICGERRFQALVGDALALPLRSGSCDAPLSLAAIHHPPPAP
;
A
#
# COMPACT_ATOMS: atom_id res chain seq x y z
N MET A 1 -8.93 64.06 10.09
CA MET A 1 -9.13 63.93 8.64
C MET A 1 -7.86 63.30 8.10
N ASP A 2 -7.90 62.00 7.81
CA ASP A 2 -7.03 61.34 6.84
C ASP A 2 -7.65 59.97 6.50
N SER A 3 -8.47 60.03 5.45
CA SER A 3 -8.80 59.03 4.43
C SER A 3 -8.57 57.53 4.73
N ASN A 4 -9.63 56.90 5.25
CA ASN A 4 -10.00 55.51 4.94
C ASN A 4 -10.22 55.34 3.42
N HIS A 5 -9.20 54.91 2.69
CA HIS A 5 -9.35 54.33 1.36
C HIS A 5 -9.03 52.83 1.40
N HIS A 6 -9.94 52.04 1.98
CA HIS A 6 -10.07 50.64 1.60
C HIS A 6 -10.81 50.56 0.28
N SER A 7 -10.06 50.39 -0.80
CA SER A 7 -10.59 50.05 -2.11
C SER A 7 -11.31 48.69 -2.01
N ASN A 8 -12.64 48.77 -1.99
CA ASN A 8 -13.52 47.60 -1.98
C ASN A 8 -13.55 46.99 -3.40
N TYR A 9 -12.43 46.38 -3.82
CA TYR A 9 -12.38 45.65 -5.07
C TYR A 9 -13.33 44.45 -4.99
N LYS A 10 -14.43 44.50 -5.74
CA LYS A 10 -15.36 43.36 -5.88
C LYS A 10 -14.62 42.23 -6.60
N LEU A 11 -14.08 41.29 -5.83
CA LEU A 11 -13.48 40.06 -6.33
C LEU A 11 -14.43 39.36 -7.29
N THR A 12 -13.91 38.98 -8.45
CA THR A 12 -14.60 38.20 -9.48
C THR A 12 -15.02 36.83 -8.92
N LYS A 13 -15.99 36.16 -9.58
CA LYS A 13 -16.40 34.79 -9.18
C LYS A 13 -15.21 33.83 -9.13
N THR A 14 -14.24 33.99 -10.03
CA THR A 14 -13.03 33.19 -10.10
C THR A 14 -12.10 33.47 -8.93
N GLU A 15 -11.85 34.73 -8.59
CA GLU A 15 -11.03 35.12 -7.44
C GLU A 15 -11.65 34.71 -6.10
N LYS A 16 -12.99 34.81 -5.96
CA LYS A 16 -13.70 34.31 -4.78
C LYS A 16 -13.60 32.79 -4.64
N LYS A 17 -13.72 32.04 -5.75
CA LYS A 17 -13.55 30.58 -5.77
C LYS A 17 -12.10 30.18 -5.43
N PHE A 18 -11.13 30.96 -5.92
CA PHE A 18 -9.71 30.81 -5.64
C PHE A 18 -9.39 31.02 -4.15
N LEU A 19 -9.79 32.16 -3.56
CA LEU A 19 -9.60 32.45 -2.14
C LEU A 19 -10.23 31.38 -1.24
N ARG A 20 -11.45 30.91 -1.58
CA ARG A 20 -12.10 29.81 -0.85
C ARG A 20 -11.29 28.52 -0.89
N LYS A 21 -10.70 28.17 -2.04
CA LYS A 21 -9.87 26.96 -2.15
C LYS A 21 -8.54 27.11 -1.40
N GLN A 22 -7.94 28.29 -1.43
CA GLN A 22 -6.72 28.58 -0.66
C GLN A 22 -6.97 28.51 0.86
N ILE A 23 -8.07 29.11 1.34
CA ILE A 23 -8.49 29.03 2.74
C ILE A 23 -8.80 27.59 3.13
N LYS A 24 -9.44 26.81 2.26
CA LYS A 24 -9.71 25.38 2.49
C LYS A 24 -8.40 24.59 2.61
N ALA A 25 -7.44 24.82 1.72
CA ALA A 25 -6.11 24.19 1.77
C ALA A 25 -5.39 24.53 3.09
N ARG A 26 -5.40 25.80 3.49
CA ARG A 26 -4.89 26.27 4.79
C ARG A 26 -5.52 25.55 5.96
N HIS A 27 -6.86 25.50 6.04
CA HIS A 27 -7.56 24.81 7.12
C HIS A 27 -7.30 23.30 7.13
N THR A 28 -7.07 22.68 5.96
CA THR A 28 -6.81 21.25 5.85
C THR A 28 -5.41 20.92 6.38
N LEU A 29 -4.40 21.71 6.00
CA LEU A 29 -3.02 21.59 6.48
C LEU A 29 -2.91 21.84 7.99
N LEU A 30 -3.63 22.84 8.52
CA LEU A 30 -3.63 23.12 9.96
C LEU A 30 -4.34 22.01 10.76
N ARG A 31 -5.53 21.57 10.32
CA ARG A 31 -6.37 20.64 11.09
C ARG A 31 -5.82 19.22 11.13
N HIS A 32 -5.23 18.75 10.03
CA HIS A 32 -4.82 17.34 9.90
C HIS A 32 -3.32 17.12 10.05
N GLU A 33 -2.49 18.15 9.82
CA GLU A 33 -1.04 18.01 9.77
C GLU A 33 -0.31 18.96 10.75
N GLY A 34 -1.05 19.80 11.50
CA GLY A 34 -0.48 20.74 12.47
C GLY A 34 0.37 21.85 11.84
N VAL A 35 0.24 22.10 10.53
CA VAL A 35 1.03 23.11 9.82
C VAL A 35 0.36 24.48 9.95
N GLU A 36 0.98 25.37 10.73
CA GLU A 36 0.55 26.75 10.86
C GLU A 36 1.05 27.61 9.70
N THR A 37 0.10 28.27 9.03
CA THR A 37 0.41 29.23 7.96
C THR A 37 0.25 30.67 8.45
N VAL A 38 1.15 31.54 8.02
CA VAL A 38 1.17 32.97 8.37
C VAL A 38 0.70 33.85 7.21
N SER A 39 0.29 35.08 7.51
CA SER A 39 -0.19 36.05 6.51
C SER A 39 0.88 37.00 5.99
N TYR A 40 2.05 37.05 6.64
CA TYR A 40 3.19 37.85 6.21
C TYR A 40 4.20 37.00 5.43
N ALA A 41 5.02 37.65 4.60
CA ALA A 41 6.00 36.95 3.77
C ALA A 41 7.13 36.35 4.62
N THR A 42 7.38 35.07 4.44
CA THR A 42 8.53 34.35 5.00
C THR A 42 9.33 33.73 3.86
N GLN A 43 10.55 33.24 4.14
CA GLN A 43 11.36 32.49 3.17
C GLN A 43 10.72 31.14 2.77
N SER A 44 9.80 30.62 3.58
CA SER A 44 9.26 29.26 3.45
C SER A 44 7.79 29.25 3.08
N LEU A 45 7.42 28.41 2.12
CA LEU A 45 6.05 28.23 1.69
C LEU A 45 5.67 26.75 1.75
N VAL A 46 4.43 26.46 2.12
CA VAL A 46 3.80 25.18 1.81
C VAL A 46 3.16 25.26 0.42
N VAL A 47 3.40 24.24 -0.40
CA VAL A 47 2.85 24.09 -1.76
C VAL A 47 1.80 22.97 -1.72
N ALA A 48 0.55 23.34 -1.44
CA ALA A 48 -0.56 22.40 -1.44
C ALA A 48 -0.84 21.88 -2.86
N ASN A 49 -1.21 20.61 -2.95
CA ASN A 49 -1.33 19.79 -4.16
C ASN A 49 0.00 19.50 -4.88
N GLY A 50 1.11 20.14 -4.48
CA GLY A 50 2.44 19.94 -5.05
C GLY A 50 3.27 18.86 -4.36
N GLY A 51 2.65 17.79 -3.85
CA GLY A 51 3.35 16.72 -3.14
C GLY A 51 3.37 15.38 -3.88
N LEU A 52 4.24 14.47 -3.41
CA LEU A 52 4.40 13.12 -3.97
C LEU A 52 3.10 12.32 -3.90
N GLY A 53 2.33 12.46 -2.82
CA GLY A 53 1.03 11.82 -2.65
C GLY A 53 -0.06 12.32 -3.61
N ASN A 54 0.18 13.43 -4.32
CA ASN A 54 -0.71 13.93 -5.37
C ASN A 54 -0.12 13.71 -6.79
N GLY A 55 0.95 12.90 -6.90
CA GLY A 55 1.60 12.59 -8.17
C GLY A 55 2.40 13.75 -8.75
N VAL A 56 2.97 14.60 -7.90
CA VAL A 56 3.91 15.67 -8.29
C VAL A 56 5.29 15.34 -7.75
N GLY A 57 6.22 15.01 -8.65
CA GLY A 57 7.63 14.77 -8.36
C GLY A 57 8.46 16.04 -8.38
N ARG A 58 9.72 15.90 -7.95
CA ARG A 58 10.69 17.00 -7.86
C ARG A 58 11.00 17.61 -9.23
N SER A 59 11.13 16.77 -10.26
CA SER A 59 11.38 17.16 -11.64
C SER A 59 10.30 18.06 -12.23
N GLN A 60 9.03 17.90 -11.81
CA GLN A 60 7.93 18.76 -12.26
C GLN A 60 7.85 20.06 -11.46
N LEU A 61 8.00 19.98 -10.15
CA LEU A 61 7.75 21.12 -9.27
C LEU A 61 8.93 22.09 -9.19
N ARG A 62 10.17 21.58 -9.11
CA ARG A 62 11.36 22.40 -8.92
C ARG A 62 11.56 23.44 -10.04
N PRO A 63 11.43 23.10 -11.34
CA PRO A 63 11.56 24.09 -12.40
C PRO A 63 10.48 25.19 -12.35
N ALA A 64 9.28 24.88 -11.85
CA ALA A 64 8.23 25.88 -11.68
C ALA A 64 8.56 26.86 -10.54
N LEU A 65 9.18 26.35 -9.46
CA LEU A 65 9.61 27.13 -8.30
C LEU A 65 10.84 28.00 -8.62
N GLU A 66 11.83 27.45 -9.32
CA GLU A 66 13.08 28.14 -9.68
C GLU A 66 12.86 29.34 -10.63
N LYS A 67 11.78 29.34 -11.41
CA LYS A 67 11.36 30.53 -12.20
C LYS A 67 11.05 31.76 -11.35
N CYS A 68 10.76 31.56 -10.06
CA CYS A 68 10.39 32.64 -9.15
C CYS A 68 11.58 33.15 -8.31
N GLY A 69 12.67 32.40 -8.20
CA GLY A 69 13.85 32.76 -7.41
C GLY A 69 14.72 31.54 -7.09
N LEU A 70 15.80 31.75 -6.34
CA LEU A 70 16.71 30.67 -5.95
C LEU A 70 16.10 29.81 -4.84
N VAL A 71 15.92 28.51 -5.11
CA VAL A 71 15.36 27.53 -4.17
C VAL A 71 16.48 26.92 -3.34
N ASP A 72 16.58 27.32 -2.07
CA ASP A 72 17.52 26.77 -1.09
C ASP A 72 17.14 25.34 -0.68
N GLY A 73 15.84 25.03 -0.65
CA GLY A 73 15.36 23.71 -0.26
C GLY A 73 13.98 23.40 -0.80
N LEU A 74 13.77 22.16 -1.21
CA LEU A 74 12.46 21.61 -1.57
C LEU A 74 12.26 20.29 -0.83
N LEU A 75 11.33 20.29 0.11
CA LEU A 75 10.99 19.15 0.95
C LEU A 75 9.69 18.53 0.43
N MET A 76 9.73 17.25 0.09
CA MET A 76 8.57 16.54 -0.46
C MET A 76 8.25 15.32 0.42
N PRO A 77 7.40 15.49 1.46
CA PRO A 77 7.05 14.39 2.34
C PRO A 77 6.41 13.21 1.59
N PRO A 78 6.81 11.97 1.90
CA PRO A 78 6.29 10.79 1.22
C PRO A 78 4.78 10.66 1.45
N ASN A 79 4.04 10.26 0.41
CA ASN A 79 2.59 10.07 0.43
C ASN A 79 1.75 11.29 0.84
N LYS A 80 2.34 12.49 0.99
CA LYS A 80 1.59 13.70 1.31
C LYS A 80 1.21 14.48 0.05
N PRO A 81 0.01 15.09 0.00
CA PRO A 81 -0.44 15.87 -1.16
C PRO A 81 0.13 17.29 -1.17
N TYR A 82 1.20 17.57 -0.41
CA TYR A 82 1.84 18.88 -0.33
C TYR A 82 3.36 18.72 -0.21
N SER A 83 4.08 19.80 -0.48
CA SER A 83 5.51 19.95 -0.26
C SER A 83 5.82 21.28 0.41
N PHE A 84 7.06 21.48 0.84
CA PHE A 84 7.56 22.76 1.34
C PHE A 84 8.71 23.24 0.48
N VAL A 85 8.72 24.53 0.17
CA VAL A 85 9.82 25.19 -0.53
C VAL A 85 10.38 26.28 0.36
N ARG A 86 11.71 26.40 0.39
CA ARG A 86 12.43 27.52 1.00
C ARG A 86 13.22 28.24 -0.07
N TYR A 87 13.01 29.54 -0.18
CA TYR A 87 13.79 30.43 -1.03
C TYR A 87 14.89 31.13 -0.23
N ARG A 88 15.90 31.65 -0.94
CA ARG A 88 16.99 32.42 -0.32
C ARG A 88 16.48 33.69 0.35
N THR A 89 15.47 34.36 -0.21
CA THR A 89 14.88 35.57 0.35
C THR A 89 13.35 35.48 0.49
N ALA A 90 12.78 36.21 1.45
CA ALA A 90 11.32 36.31 1.61
C ALA A 90 10.65 37.00 0.40
N GLU A 91 11.38 37.83 -0.34
CA GLU A 91 10.88 38.52 -1.52
C GLU A 91 10.71 37.57 -2.72
N GLU A 92 11.64 36.63 -2.92
CA GLU A 92 11.50 35.54 -3.90
C GLU A 92 10.33 34.61 -3.54
N ALA A 93 10.18 34.29 -2.26
CA ALA A 93 9.03 33.53 -1.78
C ALA A 93 7.70 34.28 -2.02
N ARG A 94 7.68 35.60 -1.83
CA ARG A 94 6.52 36.46 -2.17
C ARG A 94 6.21 36.43 -3.66
N LYS A 95 7.23 36.50 -4.51
CA LYS A 95 7.07 36.36 -5.96
C LYS A 95 6.49 35.00 -6.34
N ALA A 96 6.96 33.92 -5.73
CA ALA A 96 6.41 32.58 -5.94
C ALA A 96 4.95 32.47 -5.48
N TYR A 97 4.62 33.03 -4.31
CA TYR A 97 3.26 33.08 -3.79
C TYR A 97 2.29 33.80 -4.73
N VAL A 98 2.70 34.91 -5.35
CA VAL A 98 1.83 35.65 -6.30
C VAL A 98 1.75 34.94 -7.65
N ALA A 99 2.85 34.39 -8.15
CA ALA A 99 2.94 33.86 -9.51
C ALA A 99 2.43 32.42 -9.68
N LEU A 100 2.55 31.58 -8.66
CA LEU A 100 2.26 30.14 -8.75
C LEU A 100 0.94 29.72 -8.11
N ASN A 101 0.36 30.58 -7.29
CA ASN A 101 -0.87 30.27 -6.57
C ASN A 101 -2.06 30.32 -7.54
N GLY A 102 -2.75 29.18 -7.68
CA GLY A 102 -3.80 29.02 -8.68
C GLY A 102 -3.28 28.61 -10.07
N LYS A 103 -1.97 28.43 -10.22
CA LYS A 103 -1.37 27.97 -11.48
C LYS A 103 -1.55 26.47 -11.65
N GLU A 104 -1.85 26.07 -12.88
CA GLU A 104 -1.90 24.67 -13.29
C GLU A 104 -0.50 24.18 -13.65
N ILE A 105 -0.13 23.03 -13.10
CA ILE A 105 1.02 22.23 -13.51
C ILE A 105 0.54 20.87 -13.98
N VAL A 106 1.36 20.19 -14.79
CA VAL A 106 1.13 18.80 -15.20
C VAL A 106 1.93 17.92 -14.25
N GLY A 107 1.25 17.02 -13.53
CA GLY A 107 1.90 16.02 -12.67
C GLY A 107 2.51 14.88 -13.49
N ASP A 108 3.20 13.96 -12.82
CA ASP A 108 3.89 12.84 -13.50
C ASP A 108 2.94 11.80 -14.10
N LEU A 109 1.65 11.83 -13.74
CA LEU A 109 0.59 11.03 -14.37
C LEU A 109 -0.07 11.76 -15.56
N GLY A 110 0.42 12.93 -15.97
CA GLY A 110 -0.21 13.76 -17.01
C GLY A 110 -1.48 14.49 -16.53
N GLN A 111 -1.77 14.44 -15.23
CA GLN A 111 -2.92 15.06 -14.61
C GLN A 111 -2.69 16.56 -14.37
N LYS A 112 -3.74 17.36 -14.59
CA LYS A 112 -3.72 18.81 -14.36
C LYS A 112 -3.91 19.11 -12.88
N ILE A 113 -2.93 19.77 -12.27
CA ILE A 113 -2.89 20.05 -10.83
C ILE A 113 -2.78 21.53 -10.61
N ILE A 114 -3.70 22.09 -9.82
CA ILE A 114 -3.66 23.49 -9.42
C ILE A 114 -2.93 23.60 -8.08
N LEU A 115 -1.84 24.37 -8.06
CA LEU A 115 -1.06 24.61 -6.84
C LEU A 115 -1.69 25.70 -5.98
N TYR A 116 -1.61 25.53 -4.66
CA TYR A 116 -1.97 26.58 -3.71
C TYR A 116 -0.84 26.81 -2.70
N LEU A 117 -0.30 28.02 -2.68
CA LEU A 117 0.85 28.37 -1.84
C LEU A 117 0.39 29.16 -0.62
N ASN A 118 1.02 28.92 0.53
CA ASN A 118 0.84 29.71 1.76
C ASN A 118 2.18 29.84 2.49
N PHE A 119 2.42 30.97 3.15
CA PHE A 119 3.61 31.17 3.95
C PHE A 119 3.56 30.35 5.24
N VAL A 120 4.71 29.86 5.69
CA VAL A 120 4.87 29.13 6.95
C VAL A 120 6.09 29.65 7.71
N GLU A 121 6.02 29.65 9.04
CA GLU A 121 7.11 30.14 9.89
C GLU A 121 8.26 29.12 9.98
N LYS A 122 7.90 27.85 10.08
CA LYS A 122 8.82 26.71 10.11
C LYS A 122 8.20 25.55 9.34
N ALA A 123 8.95 24.95 8.42
CA ALA A 123 8.63 23.61 7.95
C ALA A 123 9.01 22.65 9.09
N GLN A 124 8.04 22.01 9.74
CA GLN A 124 8.37 21.04 10.78
C GLN A 124 8.80 19.70 10.15
N TRP A 125 9.92 19.20 10.65
CA TRP A 125 10.59 17.97 10.28
C TRP A 125 10.21 16.88 11.28
N LYS A 126 9.81 15.71 10.78
CA LYS A 126 10.05 14.46 11.50
C LYS A 126 11.03 13.68 10.64
N GLU A 127 12.32 13.78 10.97
CA GLU A 127 13.30 12.82 10.48
C GLU A 127 12.94 11.48 11.12
N LEU A 128 12.40 10.55 10.33
CA LEU A 128 12.55 9.16 10.69
C LEU A 128 14.04 8.84 10.53
N GLY A 129 14.66 8.37 11.61
CA GLY A 129 16.07 8.05 11.65
C GLY A 129 16.47 7.04 10.58
N LEU A 130 17.77 6.98 10.29
CA LEU A 130 18.35 5.95 9.43
C LEU A 130 17.96 4.57 9.97
N GLN A 131 17.04 3.91 9.27
CA GLN A 131 16.77 2.50 9.50
C GLN A 131 17.91 1.69 8.88
N ALA A 132 18.29 0.59 9.50
CA ALA A 132 19.14 -0.41 8.88
C ALA A 132 18.28 -1.35 8.02
N LEU A 133 18.91 -2.09 7.10
CA LEU A 133 18.20 -3.14 6.38
C LEU A 133 17.82 -4.22 7.42
N PRO A 134 16.70 -4.95 7.21
CA PRO A 134 16.40 -6.13 8.00
C PRO A 134 17.64 -7.02 8.17
N PRO A 135 17.93 -7.53 9.37
CA PRO A 135 19.09 -8.38 9.59
C PRO A 135 19.10 -9.59 8.63
N GLY A 136 20.23 -9.79 7.94
CA GLY A 136 20.40 -10.84 6.93
C GLY A 136 19.91 -10.49 5.53
N LEU A 137 19.44 -9.25 5.31
CA LEU A 137 19.10 -8.73 3.98
C LEU A 137 20.29 -8.02 3.33
N MET A 138 20.53 -8.28 2.05
CA MET A 138 21.54 -7.62 1.23
C MET A 138 21.01 -7.35 -0.18
N VAL A 139 21.43 -6.23 -0.78
CA VAL A 139 21.20 -5.93 -2.20
C VAL A 139 22.55 -5.80 -2.88
N VAL A 140 22.84 -6.68 -3.84
CA VAL A 140 24.04 -6.62 -4.68
C VAL A 140 23.67 -5.97 -6.00
N GLU A 141 24.19 -4.77 -6.26
CA GLU A 141 23.95 -4.03 -7.49
C GLU A 141 24.83 -4.53 -8.65
N GLU A 142 24.35 -4.36 -9.88
CA GLU A 142 25.08 -4.69 -11.12
C GLU A 142 25.67 -6.12 -11.11
N ILE A 143 24.91 -7.07 -10.57
CA ILE A 143 25.31 -8.47 -10.42
C ILE A 143 25.46 -9.20 -11.76
N ILE A 144 24.79 -8.68 -12.79
CA ILE A 144 24.84 -9.16 -14.17
C ILE A 144 25.04 -7.99 -15.14
N SER A 145 25.49 -8.30 -16.34
CA SER A 145 25.65 -7.31 -17.41
C SER A 145 24.31 -6.90 -18.04
N SER A 146 24.33 -5.85 -18.86
CA SER A 146 23.13 -5.45 -19.63
C SER A 146 22.81 -6.45 -20.74
N GLU A 147 23.83 -7.12 -21.27
CA GLU A 147 23.72 -8.20 -22.25
C GLU A 147 23.03 -9.42 -21.63
N ASP A 148 23.45 -9.82 -20.42
CA ASP A 148 22.82 -10.92 -19.67
C ASP A 148 21.38 -10.56 -19.30
N GLU A 149 21.10 -9.32 -18.87
CA GLU A 149 19.73 -8.87 -18.59
C GLU A 149 18.81 -9.06 -19.80
N LYS A 150 19.28 -8.67 -20.99
CA LYS A 150 18.52 -8.82 -22.23
C LYS A 150 18.30 -10.29 -22.56
N MET A 151 19.36 -11.10 -22.54
CA MET A 151 19.30 -12.53 -22.83
C MET A 151 18.31 -13.25 -21.89
N LEU A 152 18.36 -12.97 -20.59
CA LEU A 152 17.49 -13.58 -19.60
C LEU A 152 16.02 -13.17 -19.79
N LEU A 153 15.75 -11.90 -20.10
CA LEU A 153 14.39 -11.43 -20.38
C LEU A 153 13.80 -12.07 -21.64
N GLU A 154 14.62 -12.26 -22.69
CA GLU A 154 14.22 -12.90 -23.95
C GLU A 154 14.05 -14.43 -23.81
N SER A 155 14.74 -15.06 -22.86
CA SER A 155 14.64 -16.50 -22.61
C SER A 155 13.31 -16.96 -22.02
N VAL A 156 12.51 -16.05 -21.45
CA VAL A 156 11.22 -16.40 -20.83
C VAL A 156 10.12 -16.38 -21.89
N ASN A 157 9.77 -17.56 -22.41
CA ASN A 157 8.61 -17.72 -23.28
C ASN A 157 7.30 -17.63 -22.46
N TRP A 158 6.53 -16.58 -22.69
CA TRP A 158 5.20 -16.36 -22.11
C TRP A 158 4.05 -16.86 -22.99
N ALA A 159 4.32 -17.35 -24.21
CA ALA A 159 3.30 -17.70 -25.20
C ALA A 159 2.67 -19.09 -24.99
N GLU A 160 3.36 -20.00 -24.30
CA GLU A 160 2.90 -21.38 -24.02
C GLU A 160 1.78 -21.44 -22.96
N ASP A 161 1.56 -20.36 -22.19
CA ASP A 161 0.65 -20.36 -21.03
C ASP A 161 -0.84 -20.14 -21.38
N ILE A 162 -1.24 -20.24 -22.66
CA ILE A 162 -2.66 -20.08 -23.06
C ILE A 162 -3.50 -21.31 -22.66
N GLU A 163 -2.87 -22.48 -22.49
CA GLU A 163 -3.58 -23.72 -22.10
C GLU A 163 -3.73 -23.88 -20.58
N ASP A 164 -2.85 -23.28 -19.77
CA ASP A 164 -2.86 -23.41 -18.30
C ASP A 164 -3.66 -22.28 -17.61
N GLN A 165 -4.92 -22.13 -18.02
CA GLN A 165 -5.81 -21.07 -17.56
C GLN A 165 -6.07 -21.07 -16.05
N ASN A 166 -5.82 -22.17 -15.34
CA ASN A 166 -6.17 -22.29 -13.91
C ASN A 166 -5.21 -21.52 -12.99
N VAL A 167 -3.90 -21.54 -13.26
CA VAL A 167 -2.90 -20.82 -12.44
C VAL A 167 -2.99 -19.30 -12.64
N GLN A 168 -3.11 -18.85 -13.89
CA GLN A 168 -3.29 -17.42 -14.20
C GLN A 168 -4.62 -16.84 -13.67
N LYS A 169 -5.70 -17.63 -13.58
CA LYS A 169 -6.98 -17.18 -13.00
C LYS A 169 -6.87 -16.87 -11.50
N SER A 170 -5.99 -17.54 -10.75
CA SER A 170 -5.80 -17.31 -9.32
C SER A 170 -4.98 -16.04 -9.03
N LEU A 171 -4.04 -15.68 -9.91
CA LEU A 171 -3.13 -14.55 -9.76
C LEU A 171 -3.55 -13.36 -10.64
N LYS A 172 -4.64 -12.69 -10.24
CA LYS A 172 -5.32 -11.62 -11.01
C LYS A 172 -4.45 -10.46 -11.55
N HIS A 173 -3.20 -10.31 -11.09
CA HIS A 173 -2.37 -9.13 -11.35
C HIS A 173 -0.88 -9.41 -11.63
N ARG A 174 -0.44 -10.62 -11.98
CA ARG A 174 0.94 -10.86 -12.45
C ARG A 174 1.06 -12.16 -13.23
N ARG A 175 2.01 -12.24 -14.15
CA ARG A 175 2.37 -13.52 -14.80
C ARG A 175 3.43 -14.22 -13.97
N VAL A 176 3.29 -15.53 -13.80
CA VAL A 176 4.23 -16.33 -13.03
C VAL A 176 4.57 -17.62 -13.77
N LYS A 177 5.84 -18.02 -13.73
CA LYS A 177 6.34 -19.29 -14.27
C LYS A 177 7.24 -19.97 -13.24
N HIS A 178 7.20 -21.29 -13.18
CA HIS A 178 7.95 -22.11 -12.22
C HIS A 178 8.90 -23.06 -12.95
N PHE A 179 10.07 -23.29 -12.35
CA PHE A 179 11.08 -24.25 -12.82
C PHE A 179 11.64 -25.02 -11.62
N GLY A 180 12.09 -26.25 -11.84
CA GLY A 180 12.52 -27.18 -10.80
C GLY A 180 11.35 -27.79 -10.02
N TYR A 181 10.58 -26.95 -9.33
CA TYR A 181 9.39 -27.35 -8.59
C TYR A 181 8.26 -26.35 -8.79
N GLU A 182 7.03 -26.86 -8.94
CA GLU A 182 5.83 -26.03 -8.97
C GLU A 182 5.49 -25.54 -7.57
N PHE A 183 5.10 -24.27 -7.45
CA PHE A 183 4.61 -23.71 -6.19
C PHE A 183 3.10 -23.67 -6.19
N HIS A 184 2.49 -24.39 -5.25
CA HIS A 184 1.05 -24.49 -5.10
C HIS A 184 0.54 -23.34 -4.23
N TYR A 185 -0.17 -22.39 -4.83
CA TYR A 185 -0.67 -21.20 -4.13
C TYR A 185 -1.82 -21.46 -3.15
N GLU A 186 -2.49 -22.60 -3.26
CA GLU A 186 -3.59 -22.97 -2.35
C GLU A 186 -3.10 -23.30 -0.94
N ASN A 187 -1.92 -23.90 -0.84
CA ASN A 187 -1.29 -24.29 0.42
C ASN A 187 0.07 -23.59 0.67
N ASN A 188 0.46 -22.68 -0.23
CA ASN A 188 1.75 -21.99 -0.25
C ASN A 188 2.95 -22.94 -0.10
N ASN A 189 2.95 -24.09 -0.77
CA ASN A 189 4.01 -25.09 -0.63
C ASN A 189 4.45 -25.66 -1.98
N VAL A 190 5.44 -26.55 -1.95
CA VAL A 190 5.90 -27.33 -3.09
C VAL A 190 5.65 -28.81 -2.85
N ASP A 191 5.27 -29.55 -3.89
CA ASP A 191 5.21 -31.02 -3.82
C ASP A 191 6.64 -31.57 -4.01
N LYS A 192 7.25 -32.00 -2.91
CA LYS A 192 8.66 -32.44 -2.88
C LYS A 192 8.88 -33.74 -3.68
N ASP A 193 7.82 -34.52 -3.87
CA ASP A 193 7.86 -35.80 -4.58
C ASP A 193 7.63 -35.64 -6.09
N LYS A 194 7.31 -34.43 -6.56
CA LYS A 194 6.99 -34.14 -7.96
C LYS A 194 7.76 -32.93 -8.50
N PRO A 195 9.07 -33.06 -8.74
CA PRO A 195 9.82 -32.04 -9.46
C PRO A 195 9.30 -31.89 -10.89
N LEU A 196 9.32 -30.66 -11.39
CA LEU A 196 8.99 -30.35 -12.78
C LEU A 196 10.05 -30.95 -13.72
N PRO A 197 9.64 -31.46 -14.89
CA PRO A 197 10.58 -32.01 -15.86
C PRO A 197 11.55 -30.92 -16.35
N GLY A 198 12.83 -31.28 -16.51
CA GLY A 198 13.87 -30.38 -17.01
C GLY A 198 14.57 -29.52 -15.95
N GLY A 199 14.15 -29.55 -14.68
CA GLY A 199 14.88 -28.87 -13.60
C GLY A 199 14.96 -27.35 -13.78
N LEU A 200 16.11 -26.76 -13.46
CA LEU A 200 16.41 -25.36 -13.76
C LEU A 200 16.94 -25.24 -15.20
N PRO A 201 16.56 -24.20 -15.96
CA PRO A 201 17.09 -23.99 -17.30
C PRO A 201 18.61 -23.80 -17.33
N ASP A 202 19.30 -24.46 -18.27
CA ASP A 202 20.77 -24.49 -18.42
C ASP A 202 21.42 -23.09 -18.50
N ILE A 203 20.68 -22.07 -18.96
CA ILE A 203 21.13 -20.67 -18.99
C ILE A 203 21.58 -20.16 -17.60
N TRP A 204 21.08 -20.78 -16.52
CA TRP A 204 21.42 -20.43 -15.15
C TRP A 204 22.70 -21.07 -14.63
N ASP A 205 23.20 -22.15 -15.23
CA ASP A 205 24.31 -22.91 -14.64
C ASP A 205 25.57 -22.05 -14.48
N SER A 206 26.00 -21.38 -15.54
CA SER A 206 27.18 -20.48 -15.50
C SER A 206 27.00 -19.31 -14.52
N ILE A 207 25.79 -18.73 -14.46
CA ILE A 207 25.49 -17.59 -13.59
C ILE A 207 25.48 -18.03 -12.11
N LEU A 208 24.84 -19.14 -11.80
CA LEU A 208 24.76 -19.67 -10.43
C LEU A 208 26.13 -20.16 -9.95
N GLU A 209 26.93 -20.80 -10.80
CA GLU A 209 28.30 -21.19 -10.48
C GLU A 209 29.17 -19.97 -10.16
N LYS A 210 29.02 -18.88 -10.93
CA LYS A 210 29.70 -17.61 -10.65
C LYS A 210 29.26 -17.04 -9.29
N TRP A 211 27.96 -17.00 -9.00
CA TRP A 211 27.47 -16.47 -7.72
C TRP A 211 27.93 -17.30 -6.52
N LEU A 212 28.02 -18.62 -6.66
CA LEU A 212 28.60 -19.51 -5.64
C LEU A 212 30.09 -19.22 -5.44
N LYS A 213 30.85 -19.10 -6.52
CA LYS A 213 32.30 -18.86 -6.47
C LYS A 213 32.64 -17.51 -5.85
N GLU A 214 31.85 -16.48 -6.15
CA GLU A 214 32.01 -15.12 -5.61
C GLU A 214 31.40 -14.96 -4.21
N GLY A 215 30.68 -15.98 -3.71
CA GLY A 215 30.13 -16.00 -2.35
C GLY A 215 28.86 -15.17 -2.16
N PHE A 216 28.18 -14.79 -3.24
CA PHE A 216 26.87 -14.12 -3.17
C PHE A 216 25.76 -15.06 -2.73
N ILE A 217 25.91 -16.35 -3.04
CA ILE A 217 25.09 -17.44 -2.54
C ILE A 217 25.98 -18.53 -1.95
N LYS A 218 25.48 -19.25 -0.95
CA LYS A 218 26.15 -20.36 -0.27
C LYS A 218 25.71 -21.71 -0.81
N HIS A 219 24.50 -21.80 -1.37
CA HIS A 219 23.93 -23.06 -1.85
C HIS A 219 23.39 -22.92 -3.28
N LYS A 220 23.60 -23.96 -4.11
CA LYS A 220 22.97 -24.01 -5.44
C LYS A 220 21.46 -24.19 -5.25
N PRO A 221 20.61 -23.29 -5.79
CA PRO A 221 19.17 -23.43 -5.75
C PRO A 221 18.69 -24.53 -6.69
N ASP A 222 17.54 -25.13 -6.38
CA ASP A 222 16.88 -26.18 -7.16
C ASP A 222 15.43 -25.82 -7.52
N GLN A 223 14.96 -24.62 -7.13
CA GLN A 223 13.66 -24.07 -7.48
C GLN A 223 13.81 -22.62 -7.96
N LEU A 224 13.11 -22.27 -9.05
CA LEU A 224 13.04 -20.92 -9.59
C LEU A 224 11.60 -20.49 -9.85
N THR A 225 11.22 -19.31 -9.37
CA THR A 225 9.96 -18.63 -9.74
C THR A 225 10.26 -17.35 -10.51
N VAL A 226 9.69 -17.23 -11.71
CA VAL A 226 9.76 -16.02 -12.53
C VAL A 226 8.46 -15.24 -12.37
N ASN A 227 8.53 -13.99 -11.92
CA ASN A 227 7.36 -13.11 -11.79
C ASN A 227 7.50 -11.90 -12.70
N GLN A 228 6.48 -11.58 -13.50
CA GLN A 228 6.42 -10.35 -14.29
C GLN A 228 5.32 -9.41 -13.80
N TYR A 229 5.72 -8.16 -13.53
CA TYR A 229 4.90 -7.09 -13.01
C TYR A 229 4.79 -5.97 -14.04
N GLU A 230 3.57 -5.56 -14.35
CA GLU A 230 3.30 -4.35 -15.12
C GLU A 230 3.13 -3.15 -14.17
N PRO A 231 3.22 -1.90 -14.67
CA PRO A 231 3.00 -0.72 -13.84
C PRO A 231 1.61 -0.71 -13.17
N GLY A 232 1.59 -0.81 -11.84
CA GLY A 232 0.37 -0.93 -11.04
C GLY A 232 0.18 -2.31 -10.40
N HIS A 233 0.87 -3.33 -10.91
CA HIS A 233 0.88 -4.66 -10.31
C HIS A 233 1.75 -4.69 -9.03
N GLY A 234 1.53 -5.73 -8.23
CA GLY A 234 2.22 -5.92 -6.96
C GLY A 234 2.05 -7.35 -6.44
N ILE A 235 2.60 -7.59 -5.25
CA ILE A 235 2.44 -8.83 -4.50
C ILE A 235 2.15 -8.46 -3.04
N PRO A 236 1.10 -9.04 -2.42
CA PRO A 236 0.82 -8.81 -1.01
C PRO A 236 2.02 -9.12 -0.12
N ALA A 237 2.10 -8.46 1.04
CA ALA A 237 3.13 -8.77 2.02
C ALA A 237 2.97 -10.22 2.49
N HIS A 238 4.03 -11.02 2.39
CA HIS A 238 4.05 -12.42 2.78
C HIS A 238 5.44 -12.82 3.28
N ILE A 239 5.52 -13.97 3.94
CA ILE A 239 6.75 -14.69 4.25
C ILE A 239 6.69 -15.97 3.43
N ASP A 240 7.75 -16.29 2.72
CA ASP A 240 7.83 -17.55 2.01
C ASP A 240 7.91 -18.71 3.02
N THR A 241 7.14 -19.77 2.77
CA THR A 241 6.94 -20.91 3.67
C THR A 241 8.24 -21.54 4.18
N HIS A 242 8.31 -21.78 5.49
CA HIS A 242 9.53 -22.21 6.16
C HIS A 242 9.82 -23.69 5.91
N SER A 243 8.78 -24.53 5.83
CA SER A 243 8.94 -25.96 5.51
C SER A 243 9.34 -26.23 4.06
N ALA A 244 9.08 -25.27 3.16
CA ALA A 244 9.19 -25.43 1.73
C ALA A 244 10.62 -25.18 1.24
N PHE A 245 11.28 -24.17 1.81
CA PHE A 245 12.58 -23.70 1.33
C PHE A 245 13.59 -23.54 2.47
N GLU A 246 14.86 -23.64 2.10
CA GLU A 246 15.99 -23.38 2.99
C GLU A 246 16.12 -21.88 3.36
N ASP A 247 17.12 -21.54 4.16
CA ASP A 247 17.34 -20.17 4.66
C ASP A 247 17.69 -19.15 3.57
N GLU A 248 18.48 -19.55 2.58
CA GLU A 248 18.97 -18.64 1.55
C GLU A 248 18.00 -18.54 0.38
N ILE A 249 17.37 -17.37 0.22
CA ILE A 249 16.56 -17.04 -0.95
C ILE A 249 17.10 -15.78 -1.62
N VAL A 250 17.29 -15.87 -2.93
CA VAL A 250 17.77 -14.75 -3.73
C VAL A 250 16.79 -14.38 -4.83
N SER A 251 16.67 -13.09 -5.12
CA SER A 251 15.77 -12.57 -6.15
C SER A 251 16.49 -11.57 -7.05
N LEU A 252 16.73 -11.96 -8.30
CA LEU A 252 17.27 -11.09 -9.34
C LEU A 252 16.16 -10.20 -9.90
N SER A 253 16.41 -8.89 -9.99
CA SER A 253 15.46 -7.89 -10.50
C SER A 253 15.89 -7.34 -11.86
N LEU A 254 15.07 -7.52 -12.91
CA LEU A 254 15.38 -7.12 -14.29
C LEU A 254 14.28 -6.25 -14.93
N GLY A 255 14.65 -5.53 -15.99
CA GLY A 255 13.76 -4.75 -16.85
C GLY A 255 13.40 -3.37 -16.27
N SER A 256 12.90 -3.33 -15.04
CA SER A 256 12.59 -2.08 -14.34
C SER A 256 12.86 -2.23 -12.84
N GLU A 257 13.27 -1.13 -12.23
CA GLU A 257 13.46 -1.02 -10.79
C GLU A 257 12.12 -1.04 -10.04
N ILE A 258 12.15 -1.38 -8.75
CA ILE A 258 10.94 -1.36 -7.92
C ILE A 258 11.27 -1.18 -6.44
N VAL A 259 10.31 -0.65 -5.68
CA VAL A 259 10.38 -0.67 -4.22
C VAL A 259 9.65 -1.89 -3.67
N MET A 260 10.37 -2.67 -2.87
CA MET A 260 9.84 -3.76 -2.07
C MET A 260 9.74 -3.31 -0.61
N ASP A 261 8.55 -3.46 -0.03
CA ASP A 261 8.26 -3.10 1.35
C ASP A 261 8.56 -4.30 2.26
N PHE A 262 9.50 -4.17 3.19
CA PHE A 262 9.75 -5.14 4.26
C PHE A 262 9.05 -4.69 5.54
N LYS A 263 8.29 -5.57 6.19
CA LYS A 263 7.60 -5.24 7.45
C LYS A 263 7.91 -6.26 8.53
N HIS A 264 8.35 -5.76 9.67
CA HIS A 264 8.57 -6.52 10.87
C HIS A 264 7.27 -6.58 11.72
N PRO A 265 7.03 -7.68 12.47
CA PRO A 265 5.84 -7.81 13.30
C PRO A 265 5.64 -6.73 14.38
N ASP A 266 6.71 -6.03 14.79
CA ASP A 266 6.63 -4.90 15.74
C ASP A 266 6.08 -3.60 15.12
N GLY A 267 5.78 -3.60 13.82
CA GLY A 267 5.25 -2.46 13.07
C GLY A 267 6.31 -1.66 12.30
N VAL A 268 7.60 -1.99 12.43
CA VAL A 268 8.65 -1.35 11.61
C VAL A 268 8.47 -1.73 10.13
N THR A 269 8.47 -0.74 9.24
CA THR A 269 8.43 -0.94 7.79
C THR A 269 9.65 -0.30 7.15
N VAL A 270 10.42 -1.09 6.39
CA VAL A 270 11.61 -0.65 5.66
C VAL A 270 11.35 -0.76 4.15
N PRO A 271 11.19 0.36 3.42
CA PRO A 271 11.10 0.35 1.97
C PRO A 271 12.49 0.18 1.34
N VAL A 272 12.68 -0.93 0.62
CA VAL A 272 13.95 -1.29 -0.02
C VAL A 272 13.85 -1.10 -1.53
N MET A 273 14.74 -0.28 -2.07
CA MET A 273 14.91 -0.06 -3.49
C MET A 273 15.65 -1.25 -4.13
N LEU A 274 15.02 -1.86 -5.13
CA LEU A 274 15.58 -2.94 -5.93
C LEU A 274 15.81 -2.43 -7.36
N PRO A 275 17.04 -2.00 -7.68
CA PRO A 275 17.35 -1.53 -9.02
C PRO A 275 17.41 -2.69 -10.02
N ARG A 276 17.44 -2.35 -11.31
CA ARG A 276 17.69 -3.33 -12.36
C ARG A 276 19.06 -3.98 -12.18
N ARG A 277 19.19 -5.23 -12.64
CA ARG A 277 20.42 -6.03 -12.56
C ARG A 277 20.95 -6.15 -11.12
N SER A 278 20.04 -6.18 -10.14
CA SER A 278 20.40 -6.37 -8.74
C SER A 278 19.91 -7.70 -8.20
N LEU A 279 20.70 -8.29 -7.30
CA LEU A 279 20.37 -9.49 -6.57
C LEU A 279 20.01 -9.13 -5.14
N LEU A 280 18.74 -9.30 -4.79
CA LEU A 280 18.30 -9.29 -3.40
C LEU A 280 18.64 -10.62 -2.77
N VAL A 281 19.33 -10.62 -1.63
CA VAL A 281 19.68 -11.82 -0.87
C VAL A 281 19.00 -11.72 0.50
N MET A 282 18.12 -12.68 0.79
CA MET A 282 17.41 -12.82 2.07
C MET A 282 17.92 -14.05 2.80
N THR A 283 18.41 -13.84 4.02
CA THR A 283 18.86 -14.90 4.95
C THR A 283 18.44 -14.54 6.38
N GLY A 284 18.39 -15.52 7.26
CA GLY A 284 18.10 -15.35 8.68
C GLY A 284 16.79 -14.61 8.92
N GLU A 285 16.85 -13.56 9.73
CA GLU A 285 15.66 -12.82 10.17
C GLU A 285 14.87 -12.21 9.01
N SER A 286 15.56 -11.60 8.03
CA SER A 286 14.93 -10.99 6.86
C SER A 286 14.10 -11.96 6.01
N ARG A 287 14.45 -13.25 6.06
CA ARG A 287 13.74 -14.33 5.37
C ARG A 287 12.65 -14.95 6.24
N TYR A 288 12.92 -15.21 7.52
CA TYR A 288 12.03 -16.00 8.37
C TYR A 288 11.03 -15.18 9.18
N LEU A 289 11.28 -13.90 9.45
CA LEU A 289 10.45 -13.08 10.34
C LEU A 289 9.81 -11.89 9.62
N TRP A 290 10.58 -11.25 8.74
CA TRP A 290 10.09 -10.09 8.00
C TRP A 290 9.20 -10.51 6.84
N THR A 291 8.03 -9.89 6.75
CA THR A 291 7.20 -9.99 5.54
C THR A 291 7.78 -9.09 4.45
N HIS A 292 7.71 -9.53 3.19
CA HIS A 292 8.11 -8.73 2.04
C HIS A 292 6.95 -8.65 1.03
N GLY A 293 6.82 -7.51 0.37
CA GLY A 293 5.75 -7.30 -0.60
C GLY A 293 6.02 -6.13 -1.54
N ILE A 294 5.29 -6.09 -2.65
CA ILE A 294 5.33 -4.98 -3.60
C ILE A 294 3.95 -4.35 -3.61
N THR A 295 3.83 -3.17 -3.03
CA THR A 295 2.55 -2.43 -3.05
C THR A 295 2.09 -2.16 -4.49
N PRO A 296 0.82 -2.44 -4.86
CA PRO A 296 0.25 -2.12 -6.16
C PRO A 296 0.19 -0.61 -6.42
N ARG A 297 1.19 -0.07 -7.13
CA ARG A 297 1.29 1.37 -7.47
C ARG A 297 2.00 1.54 -8.81
N LYS A 298 1.81 2.70 -9.45
CA LYS A 298 2.46 3.04 -10.74
C LYS A 298 3.75 3.85 -10.57
N PHE A 299 3.97 4.42 -9.38
CA PHE A 299 5.11 5.27 -9.06
C PHE A 299 5.66 4.91 -7.70
N ASP A 300 6.97 4.94 -7.58
CA ASP A 300 7.70 4.79 -6.33
C ASP A 300 8.26 6.13 -5.88
N THR A 301 8.33 6.33 -4.56
CA THR A 301 9.05 7.46 -3.97
C THR A 301 10.51 7.05 -3.77
N VAL A 302 11.44 7.72 -4.44
CA VAL A 302 12.88 7.38 -4.45
C VAL A 302 13.74 8.60 -4.11
N GLN A 303 15.02 8.39 -3.82
CA GLN A 303 16.00 9.46 -3.60
C GLN A 303 16.45 10.06 -4.94
N ALA A 304 16.52 11.39 -5.01
CA ALA A 304 16.89 12.14 -6.19
C ALA A 304 18.42 12.18 -6.37
N SER A 305 19.20 12.23 -5.28
CA SER A 305 20.66 12.29 -5.31
C SER A 305 21.32 10.93 -5.52
N LYS A 306 20.74 9.85 -4.97
CA LYS A 306 21.32 8.50 -5.07
C LYS A 306 20.96 7.77 -6.37
N GLY A 307 20.05 8.29 -7.19
CA GLY A 307 19.64 7.64 -8.42
C GLY A 307 19.13 6.20 -8.17
N HIS A 308 19.40 5.30 -9.11
CA HIS A 308 18.94 3.91 -9.12
C HIS A 308 19.80 3.01 -8.19
N LYS A 309 20.24 3.51 -7.02
CA LYS A 309 21.03 2.72 -6.06
C LYS A 309 20.12 1.83 -5.20
N GLY A 310 20.61 0.65 -4.88
CA GLY A 310 19.93 -0.34 -4.05
C GLY A 310 19.99 0.00 -2.56
N GLY A 311 19.08 -0.60 -1.80
CA GLY A 311 19.02 -0.45 -0.36
C GLY A 311 17.90 0.46 0.11
N ILE A 312 18.04 1.05 1.29
CA ILE A 312 16.93 1.71 1.98
C ILE A 312 16.66 3.08 1.38
N ILE A 313 15.38 3.34 1.11
CA ILE A 313 14.93 4.69 0.77
C ILE A 313 14.82 5.46 2.07
N THR A 314 15.87 6.20 2.40
CA THR A 314 15.86 7.02 3.63
C THR A 314 14.85 8.14 3.47
N SER A 315 14.17 8.47 4.56
CA SER A 315 13.15 9.49 4.67
C SER A 315 13.68 10.93 4.66
N ASP A 316 14.86 11.17 4.07
CA ASP A 316 15.29 12.55 3.82
C ASP A 316 14.38 13.17 2.76
N VAL A 317 13.32 13.81 3.23
CA VAL A 317 12.32 14.52 2.44
C VAL A 317 12.93 15.61 1.55
N GLY A 318 14.14 16.08 1.87
CA GLY A 318 14.90 17.01 1.04
C GLY A 318 15.41 16.40 -0.26
N ASP A 319 15.50 15.07 -0.32
CA ASP A 319 16.03 14.32 -1.47
C ASP A 319 15.00 13.40 -2.12
N LEU A 320 13.70 13.45 -1.78
CA LEU A 320 12.72 12.54 -2.41
C LEU A 320 12.18 13.06 -3.76
N THR A 321 11.84 12.12 -4.66
CA THR A 321 11.13 12.33 -5.93
C THR A 321 10.29 11.10 -6.32
N LEU A 322 9.51 11.19 -7.40
CA LEU A 322 8.78 10.05 -7.98
C LEU A 322 9.60 9.40 -9.10
N SER A 323 9.64 8.06 -9.12
CA SER A 323 10.08 7.24 -10.26
C SER A 323 8.89 6.45 -10.80
N LYS A 324 8.71 6.44 -12.13
CA LYS A 324 7.62 5.72 -12.79
C LYS A 324 8.03 4.26 -12.97
N ARG A 325 7.18 3.33 -12.55
CA ARG A 325 7.42 1.89 -12.76
C ARG A 325 7.33 1.55 -14.25
N GLY A 326 8.24 0.70 -14.71
CA GLY A 326 8.16 0.00 -15.99
C GLY A 326 7.71 -1.45 -15.82
N ILE A 327 7.85 -2.25 -16.86
CA ILE A 327 7.67 -3.70 -16.77
C ILE A 327 8.90 -4.28 -16.07
N ARG A 328 8.67 -4.99 -14.96
CA ARG A 328 9.72 -5.64 -14.17
C ARG A 328 9.52 -7.15 -14.23
N THR A 329 10.59 -7.88 -14.48
CA THR A 329 10.63 -9.34 -14.30
C THR A 329 11.60 -9.68 -13.19
N SER A 330 11.23 -10.58 -12.29
CA SER A 330 12.15 -11.11 -11.27
C SER A 330 12.28 -12.61 -11.32
N PHE A 331 13.49 -13.07 -11.06
CA PHE A 331 13.85 -14.48 -10.97
C PHE A 331 14.22 -14.78 -9.53
N THR A 332 13.36 -15.50 -8.82
CA THR A 332 13.53 -15.82 -7.41
C THR A 332 13.97 -17.27 -7.27
N PHE A 333 15.19 -17.47 -6.76
CA PHE A 333 15.83 -18.75 -6.61
C PHE A 333 15.78 -19.20 -5.16
N ARG A 334 15.50 -20.49 -4.97
CA ARG A 334 15.36 -21.11 -3.66
C ARG A 334 15.91 -22.53 -3.72
N LYS A 335 16.28 -23.05 -2.56
CA LYS A 335 16.55 -24.47 -2.37
C LYS A 335 15.39 -25.11 -1.61
N VAL A 336 14.79 -26.17 -2.15
CA VAL A 336 13.70 -26.90 -1.51
C VAL A 336 14.22 -27.60 -0.26
N ARG A 337 13.57 -27.32 0.86
CA ARG A 337 13.91 -27.89 2.15
C ARG A 337 13.37 -29.31 2.25
N GLN A 338 14.20 -30.25 2.68
CA GLN A 338 13.79 -31.67 2.82
C GLN A 338 13.34 -32.03 4.24
N THR A 339 13.89 -31.37 5.26
CA THR A 339 13.58 -31.62 6.67
C THR A 339 12.59 -30.58 7.23
N PRO A 340 11.88 -30.83 8.34
CA PRO A 340 11.08 -29.79 8.99
C PRO A 340 11.94 -28.61 9.45
N CYS A 341 11.42 -27.37 9.33
CA CYS A 341 12.15 -26.19 9.77
C CYS A 341 12.15 -26.05 11.29
N ASN A 342 13.30 -25.67 11.86
CA ASN A 342 13.52 -25.48 13.30
C ASN A 342 14.15 -24.10 13.62
N CYS A 343 13.85 -23.08 12.82
CA CYS A 343 14.37 -21.72 13.01
C CYS A 343 13.95 -21.10 14.35
N SER A 344 14.63 -20.02 14.76
CA SER A 344 14.36 -19.29 16.01
C SER A 344 13.06 -18.47 16.02
N TYR A 345 12.18 -18.64 15.03
CA TYR A 345 10.96 -17.83 14.82
C TYR A 345 9.70 -18.71 14.79
N PRO A 346 9.36 -19.40 15.89
CA PRO A 346 8.26 -20.37 15.92
C PRO A 346 6.90 -19.76 15.57
N LEU A 347 6.66 -18.50 15.93
CA LEU A 347 5.38 -17.80 15.73
C LEU A 347 4.91 -17.72 14.28
N VAL A 348 5.85 -17.75 13.33
CA VAL A 348 5.59 -17.64 11.89
C VAL A 348 6.11 -18.86 11.13
N CYS A 349 6.62 -19.88 11.84
CA CYS A 349 7.17 -21.09 11.24
C CYS A 349 6.10 -22.18 11.16
N ASP A 350 5.66 -22.51 9.95
CA ASP A 350 4.63 -23.51 9.68
C ASP A 350 5.04 -24.92 10.15
N SER A 351 6.33 -25.29 10.08
CA SER A 351 6.81 -26.58 10.61
C SER A 351 6.71 -26.70 12.14
N GLN A 352 6.88 -25.59 12.87
CA GLN A 352 6.83 -25.58 14.33
C GLN A 352 5.41 -25.31 14.84
N THR A 353 4.62 -24.52 14.12
CA THR A 353 3.19 -24.33 14.43
C THR A 353 2.35 -25.54 14.05
N GLN A 354 2.72 -26.36 13.05
CA GLN A 354 2.03 -27.61 12.76
C GLN A 354 2.22 -28.69 13.84
N GLN A 355 3.23 -28.58 14.72
CA GLN A 355 3.31 -29.41 15.94
C GLN A 355 2.26 -29.03 16.97
N SER A 356 1.73 -27.80 16.89
CA SER A 356 0.50 -27.37 17.55
C SER A 356 -0.60 -27.28 16.49
N SER A 357 -1.09 -28.43 16.00
CA SER A 357 -2.31 -28.46 15.17
C SER A 357 -3.30 -27.43 15.72
N PRO A 358 -3.86 -26.51 14.91
CA PRO A 358 -4.92 -25.64 15.41
C PRO A 358 -5.96 -26.58 15.98
N LEU A 359 -6.09 -26.56 17.31
CA LEU A 359 -7.08 -27.38 17.98
C LEU A 359 -8.38 -26.91 17.37
N LEU A 360 -8.96 -27.74 16.49
CA LEU A 360 -10.36 -27.58 16.14
C LEU A 360 -11.06 -27.50 17.49
N PRO A 361 -11.77 -26.40 17.78
CA PRO A 361 -12.34 -26.21 19.10
C PRO A 361 -13.13 -27.46 19.45
N GLY A 362 -12.73 -28.14 20.53
CA GLY A 362 -13.30 -29.42 20.93
C GLY A 362 -14.73 -29.26 21.46
N SER A 363 -15.19 -28.00 21.58
CA SER A 363 -16.53 -27.63 21.99
C SER A 363 -16.97 -26.30 21.38
N ALA A 364 -18.30 -26.09 21.27
CA ALA A 364 -18.87 -24.81 20.88
C ALA A 364 -18.41 -23.63 21.77
N ARG A 365 -18.07 -23.89 23.04
CA ARG A 365 -17.55 -22.89 23.97
C ARG A 365 -16.17 -22.39 23.57
N GLU A 366 -15.27 -23.30 23.20
CA GLU A 366 -13.93 -22.95 22.72
C GLU A 366 -14.01 -22.21 21.38
N ALA A 367 -14.90 -22.64 20.47
CA ALA A 367 -15.12 -21.96 19.20
C ALA A 367 -15.59 -20.51 19.41
N SER A 368 -16.54 -20.30 20.33
CA SER A 368 -17.03 -18.96 20.69
C SER A 368 -15.95 -18.09 21.36
N GLN A 369 -15.02 -18.68 22.12
CA GLN A 369 -13.88 -17.95 22.71
C GLN A 369 -12.89 -17.50 21.63
N LEU A 370 -12.52 -18.41 20.72
CA LEU A 370 -11.64 -18.09 19.59
C LEU A 370 -12.25 -17.02 18.68
N GLU A 371 -13.54 -17.13 18.36
CA GLU A 371 -14.24 -16.11 17.57
C GLU A 371 -14.26 -14.75 18.28
N ARG A 372 -14.44 -14.73 19.62
CA ARG A 372 -14.38 -13.51 20.40
C ARG A 372 -13.01 -12.83 20.35
N GLU A 373 -11.95 -13.61 20.45
CA GLU A 373 -10.57 -13.09 20.47
C GLU A 373 -10.07 -12.70 19.08
N HIS A 374 -10.37 -13.50 18.05
CA HIS A 374 -9.77 -13.33 16.73
C HIS A 374 -10.69 -12.65 15.71
N VAL A 375 -12.00 -12.59 15.94
CA VAL A 375 -12.95 -11.91 15.06
C VAL A 375 -13.53 -10.68 15.75
N HIS A 376 -14.25 -10.87 16.86
CA HIS A 376 -14.97 -9.77 17.50
C HIS A 376 -14.02 -8.66 17.99
N ARG A 377 -12.98 -9.03 18.74
CA ARG A 377 -11.99 -8.07 19.25
C ARG A 377 -11.26 -7.33 18.15
N VAL A 378 -10.91 -8.01 17.05
CA VAL A 378 -10.26 -7.37 15.90
C VAL A 378 -11.17 -6.29 15.31
N TYR A 379 -12.46 -6.57 15.10
CA TYR A 379 -13.40 -5.58 14.58
C TYR A 379 -13.60 -4.38 15.52
N GLU A 380 -13.60 -4.58 16.84
CA GLU A 380 -13.60 -3.48 17.81
C GLU A 380 -12.35 -2.58 17.63
N GLU A 381 -11.17 -3.19 17.56
CA GLU A 381 -9.91 -2.45 17.47
C GLU A 381 -9.75 -1.71 16.13
N ILE A 382 -10.21 -2.29 15.02
CA ILE A 382 -10.06 -1.70 13.67
C ILE A 382 -11.24 -0.83 13.22
N ALA A 383 -12.30 -0.67 14.02
CA ALA A 383 -13.55 -0.01 13.61
C ALA A 383 -13.34 1.37 12.97
N GLY A 384 -12.44 2.20 13.55
CA GLY A 384 -12.11 3.52 13.00
C GLY A 384 -11.45 3.44 11.61
N HIS A 385 -10.48 2.54 11.43
CA HIS A 385 -9.82 2.32 10.14
C HIS A 385 -10.77 1.67 9.11
N PHE A 386 -11.60 0.73 9.54
CA PHE A 386 -12.65 0.14 8.72
C PHE A 386 -13.59 1.24 8.18
N SER A 387 -14.02 2.14 9.06
CA SER A 387 -14.94 3.22 8.73
C SER A 387 -14.39 4.21 7.70
N SER A 388 -13.10 4.57 7.79
CA SER A 388 -12.45 5.51 6.86
C SER A 388 -12.22 4.90 5.47
N THR A 389 -11.89 3.61 5.40
CA THR A 389 -11.55 2.92 4.14
C THR A 389 -12.76 2.39 3.38
N ARG A 390 -13.89 2.13 4.04
CA ARG A 390 -15.08 1.47 3.44
C ARG A 390 -16.33 2.36 3.49
N HIS A 391 -16.24 3.55 2.89
CA HIS A 391 -17.33 4.52 2.88
C HIS A 391 -18.19 4.49 1.60
N THR A 392 -17.68 3.99 0.48
CA THR A 392 -18.40 4.00 -0.81
C THR A 392 -19.41 2.85 -0.90
N PRO A 393 -20.73 3.12 -1.07
CA PRO A 393 -21.73 2.08 -1.28
C PRO A 393 -21.59 1.41 -2.65
N TRP A 394 -21.96 0.14 -2.74
CA TRP A 394 -21.96 -0.60 -4.00
C TRP A 394 -23.17 -0.22 -4.87
N PRO A 395 -22.98 0.11 -6.16
CA PRO A 395 -24.07 0.62 -7.02
C PRO A 395 -25.33 -0.25 -7.03
N ARG A 396 -25.18 -1.57 -7.17
CA ARG A 396 -26.33 -2.49 -7.22
C ARG A 396 -27.18 -2.49 -5.95
N ILE A 397 -26.56 -2.29 -4.79
CA ILE A 397 -27.27 -2.20 -3.50
C ILE A 397 -27.98 -0.86 -3.37
N VAL A 398 -27.35 0.21 -3.88
CA VAL A 398 -28.00 1.53 -3.95
C VAL A 398 -29.24 1.48 -4.81
N ASP A 399 -29.16 0.85 -5.98
CA ASP A 399 -30.29 0.72 -6.91
C ASP A 399 -31.42 -0.11 -6.29
N PHE A 400 -31.08 -1.22 -5.62
CA PHE A 400 -32.04 -2.03 -4.87
C PHE A 400 -32.78 -1.20 -3.80
N LEU A 401 -32.05 -0.48 -2.94
CA LEU A 401 -32.64 0.36 -1.89
C LEU A 401 -33.50 1.51 -2.45
N LYS A 402 -33.14 2.07 -3.60
CA LYS A 402 -33.93 3.11 -4.26
C LYS A 402 -35.19 2.57 -4.93
N ALA A 403 -35.22 1.29 -5.30
CA ALA A 403 -36.37 0.65 -5.91
C ALA A 403 -37.44 0.21 -4.88
N LEU A 404 -37.11 0.19 -3.59
CA LEU A 404 -38.06 -0.19 -2.54
C LEU A 404 -39.19 0.86 -2.39
N PRO A 405 -40.42 0.43 -2.12
CA PRO A 405 -41.53 1.35 -1.86
C PRO A 405 -41.26 2.30 -0.69
N SER A 406 -41.73 3.55 -0.82
CA SER A 406 -41.69 4.51 0.29
C SER A 406 -42.39 3.96 1.53
N GLY A 407 -41.78 4.12 2.69
CA GLY A 407 -42.24 3.61 3.98
C GLY A 407 -41.80 2.18 4.29
N SER A 408 -41.08 1.49 3.40
CA SER A 408 -40.61 0.12 3.69
C SER A 408 -39.64 0.09 4.87
N LEU A 409 -39.75 -0.95 5.70
CA LEU A 409 -38.85 -1.24 6.82
C LEU A 409 -37.72 -2.18 6.36
N VAL A 410 -36.48 -1.73 6.49
CA VAL A 410 -35.27 -2.46 6.06
C VAL A 410 -34.38 -2.77 7.25
N ALA A 411 -33.93 -4.02 7.36
CA ALA A 411 -32.93 -4.43 8.35
C ALA A 411 -31.59 -4.67 7.66
N ASP A 412 -30.53 -4.00 8.10
CA ASP A 412 -29.16 -4.23 7.63
C ASP A 412 -28.38 -5.03 8.68
N VAL A 413 -28.22 -6.33 8.44
CA VAL A 413 -27.57 -7.28 9.35
C VAL A 413 -26.09 -7.39 8.99
N GLY A 414 -25.23 -7.06 9.96
CA GLY A 414 -23.82 -6.77 9.72
C GLY A 414 -23.63 -5.41 9.06
N CYS A 415 -24.34 -4.38 9.55
CA CYS A 415 -24.37 -3.06 8.92
C CYS A 415 -23.00 -2.34 8.91
N GLY A 416 -22.03 -2.81 9.71
CA GLY A 416 -20.72 -2.21 9.87
C GLY A 416 -20.84 -0.73 10.27
N ASN A 417 -20.21 0.16 9.50
CA ASN A 417 -20.25 1.60 9.74
C ASN A 417 -21.55 2.28 9.23
N GLY A 418 -22.56 1.50 8.85
CA GLY A 418 -23.86 2.00 8.39
C GLY A 418 -23.82 2.65 7.01
N LYS A 419 -22.88 2.29 6.13
CA LYS A 419 -22.73 2.93 4.80
C LYS A 419 -23.97 2.84 3.91
N TYR A 420 -24.87 1.88 4.15
CA TYR A 420 -26.12 1.73 3.41
C TYR A 420 -27.32 2.40 4.10
N LEU A 421 -27.19 2.69 5.40
CA LEU A 421 -28.23 3.37 6.17
C LEU A 421 -28.37 4.80 5.64
N GLY A 422 -29.61 5.22 5.37
CA GLY A 422 -29.91 6.58 4.88
C GLY A 422 -29.63 6.83 3.39
N ILE A 423 -29.35 5.80 2.58
CA ILE A 423 -29.25 5.94 1.12
C ILE A 423 -30.57 6.42 0.51
N ASN A 424 -31.69 5.90 1.01
CA ASN A 424 -33.02 6.30 0.62
C ASN A 424 -33.72 6.84 1.88
N GLN A 425 -34.06 8.14 1.87
CA GLN A 425 -34.66 8.84 3.01
C GLN A 425 -36.14 8.48 3.20
N ASP A 426 -36.74 7.82 2.22
CA ASP A 426 -38.13 7.38 2.26
C ASP A 426 -38.27 6.00 2.94
N LEU A 427 -37.17 5.37 3.36
CA LEU A 427 -37.16 4.07 4.03
C LEU A 427 -36.89 4.18 5.52
N TYR A 428 -37.49 3.28 6.30
CA TYR A 428 -37.13 3.11 7.70
C TYR A 428 -36.07 2.02 7.81
N MET A 429 -34.82 2.40 8.09
CA MET A 429 -33.70 1.46 8.14
C MET A 429 -33.18 1.27 9.56
N ILE A 430 -32.93 0.01 9.95
CA ILE A 430 -32.32 -0.36 11.23
C ILE A 430 -31.09 -1.22 10.94
N GLY A 431 -29.92 -0.79 11.41
CA GLY A 431 -28.69 -1.57 11.38
C GLY A 431 -28.55 -2.50 12.58
N CYS A 432 -27.92 -3.64 12.38
CA CYS A 432 -27.49 -4.56 13.42
C CYS A 432 -26.05 -4.94 13.14
N ASP A 433 -25.15 -4.79 14.11
CA ASP A 433 -23.78 -5.30 13.99
C ASP A 433 -23.34 -5.88 15.33
N ARG A 434 -22.44 -6.86 15.30
CA ARG A 434 -21.88 -7.43 16.53
C ARG A 434 -20.94 -6.43 17.20
N SER A 435 -20.26 -5.60 16.42
CA SER A 435 -19.27 -4.68 16.94
C SER A 435 -19.92 -3.44 17.54
N ARG A 436 -19.64 -3.18 18.81
CA ARG A 436 -20.09 -1.97 19.51
C ARG A 436 -19.48 -0.74 18.88
N SER A 437 -18.18 -0.75 18.62
CA SER A 437 -17.48 0.39 18.01
C SER A 437 -18.05 0.78 16.64
N LEU A 438 -18.48 -0.19 15.82
CA LEU A 438 -19.13 0.09 14.52
C LEU A 438 -20.56 0.63 14.69
N VAL A 439 -21.31 0.12 15.66
CA VAL A 439 -22.65 0.63 16.02
C VAL A 439 -22.56 2.07 16.55
N ASP A 440 -21.56 2.37 17.37
CA ASP A 440 -21.35 3.73 17.90
C ASP A 440 -21.05 4.71 16.75
N ILE A 441 -20.25 4.32 15.75
CA ILE A 441 -20.03 5.10 14.51
C ILE A 441 -21.34 5.33 13.74
N CYS A 442 -22.24 4.35 13.69
CA CYS A 442 -23.57 4.55 13.11
C CYS A 442 -24.36 5.60 13.89
N GLY A 443 -24.29 5.57 15.22
CA GLY A 443 -24.92 6.55 16.11
C GLY A 443 -24.36 7.96 15.93
N GLU A 444 -23.05 8.12 15.79
CA GLU A 444 -22.39 9.40 15.45
C GLU A 444 -22.91 9.96 14.12
N ARG A 445 -23.21 9.07 13.16
CA ARG A 445 -23.81 9.40 11.86
C ARG A 445 -25.33 9.60 11.92
N ARG A 446 -25.93 9.52 13.12
CA ARG A 446 -27.38 9.62 13.39
C ARG A 446 -28.23 8.53 12.74
N PHE A 447 -27.65 7.36 12.51
CA PHE A 447 -28.39 6.19 12.05
C PHE A 447 -28.90 5.35 13.22
N GLN A 448 -30.01 4.65 13.00
CA GLN A 448 -30.55 3.69 13.96
C GLN A 448 -29.81 2.37 13.80
N ALA A 449 -28.99 2.01 14.77
CA ALA A 449 -28.27 0.75 14.79
C ALA A 449 -28.20 0.18 16.21
N LEU A 450 -28.13 -1.14 16.31
CA LEU A 450 -28.05 -1.86 17.59
C LEU A 450 -26.94 -2.90 17.56
N VAL A 451 -26.44 -3.23 18.76
CA VAL A 451 -25.52 -4.36 18.92
C VAL A 451 -26.32 -5.65 18.95
N GLY A 452 -26.02 -6.57 18.05
CA GLY A 452 -26.75 -7.84 17.95
C GLY A 452 -25.97 -8.92 17.23
N ASP A 453 -26.35 -10.16 17.50
CA ASP A 453 -25.81 -11.35 16.83
C ASP A 453 -26.71 -11.69 15.64
N ALA A 454 -26.11 -11.96 14.47
CA ALA A 454 -26.87 -12.34 13.27
C ALA A 454 -27.62 -13.67 13.44
N LEU A 455 -27.18 -14.56 14.35
CA LEU A 455 -27.89 -15.79 14.70
C LEU A 455 -29.10 -15.56 15.61
N ALA A 456 -29.13 -14.43 16.32
CA ALA A 456 -30.17 -14.11 17.29
C ALA A 456 -30.55 -12.63 17.18
N LEU A 457 -31.14 -12.28 16.03
CA LEU A 457 -31.55 -10.90 15.75
C LEU A 457 -32.63 -10.45 16.72
N PRO A 458 -32.51 -9.24 17.32
CA PRO A 458 -33.55 -8.67 18.18
C PRO A 458 -34.68 -8.02 17.35
N LEU A 459 -35.05 -8.65 16.23
CA LEU A 459 -36.12 -8.24 15.33
C LEU A 459 -37.19 -9.33 15.29
N ARG A 460 -38.46 -8.93 15.22
CA ARG A 460 -39.56 -9.89 15.15
C ARG A 460 -39.58 -10.55 13.77
N SER A 461 -39.83 -11.85 13.72
CA SER A 461 -39.97 -12.56 12.45
C SER A 461 -41.07 -11.91 11.59
N GLY A 462 -40.76 -11.70 10.31
CA GLY A 462 -41.69 -11.08 9.35
C GLY A 462 -41.94 -9.58 9.56
N SER A 463 -41.13 -8.88 10.36
CA SER A 463 -41.34 -7.45 10.62
C SER A 463 -40.78 -6.52 9.54
N CYS A 464 -39.84 -6.98 8.71
CA CYS A 464 -39.13 -6.15 7.74
C CYS A 464 -39.52 -6.55 6.31
N ASP A 465 -39.65 -5.55 5.44
CA ASP A 465 -39.98 -5.72 4.03
C ASP A 465 -38.76 -6.17 3.20
N ALA A 466 -37.55 -5.79 3.66
CA ALA A 466 -36.30 -6.22 3.04
C ALA A 466 -35.17 -6.41 4.06
N PRO A 467 -34.48 -7.56 4.07
CA PRO A 467 -33.22 -7.74 4.78
C PRO A 467 -32.01 -7.48 3.87
N LEU A 468 -30.98 -6.85 4.41
CA LEU A 468 -29.64 -6.82 3.85
C LEU A 468 -28.72 -7.66 4.74
N SER A 469 -27.92 -8.54 4.13
CA SER A 469 -26.80 -9.23 4.77
C SER A 469 -25.77 -9.50 3.69
N LEU A 470 -24.72 -8.67 3.67
CA LEU A 470 -23.77 -8.63 2.55
C LEU A 470 -22.44 -9.26 2.93
N ALA A 471 -21.63 -8.58 3.73
CA ALA A 471 -20.31 -9.08 4.12
C ALA A 471 -20.37 -10.06 5.31
N ALA A 472 -21.39 -9.93 6.17
CA ALA A 472 -21.54 -10.77 7.35
C ALA A 472 -21.78 -12.25 7.01
N ILE A 473 -22.34 -12.56 5.83
CA ILE A 473 -22.59 -13.95 5.40
C ILE A 473 -21.31 -14.74 5.17
N HIS A 474 -20.17 -14.07 4.98
CA HIS A 474 -18.86 -14.71 4.81
C HIS A 474 -18.17 -15.04 6.14
N HIS A 475 -18.74 -14.60 7.26
CA HIS A 475 -18.31 -14.93 8.61
C HIS A 475 -19.46 -15.60 9.36
N PRO A 476 -19.96 -16.77 8.90
CA PRO A 476 -20.96 -17.48 9.67
C PRO A 476 -20.32 -17.89 11.01
N PRO A 477 -20.88 -17.50 12.15
CA PRO A 477 -20.47 -18.05 13.43
C PRO A 477 -20.62 -19.59 13.40
N PRO A 478 -19.79 -20.33 14.15
CA PRO A 478 -19.89 -21.77 14.23
C PRO A 478 -21.31 -22.17 14.62
N ALA A 479 -21.96 -23.00 13.79
CA ALA A 479 -23.29 -23.51 14.08
C ALA A 479 -23.25 -24.31 15.40
N PRO A 480 -24.30 -24.20 16.25
CA PRO A 480 -24.37 -24.91 17.52
C PRO A 480 -24.39 -26.44 17.35
#